data_AF-A0A1H2YFX1-F1
#
_entry.id   AF-A0A1H2YFX1-F1
#
_cell.length_a   1.000
_cell.length_b   1.000
_cell.length_c   1.000
_cell.angle_alpha   90.00
_cell.angle_beta   90.00
_cell.angle_gamma   90.00
#
_symmetry.space_group_name_H-M   'P 1'
#
loop_
_entity.id
_entity.type
_entity.pdbx_description
1 polymer ?
#
loop_
_entity_poly.entity_id
_entity_poly.type
_entity_poly.pdbx_seq_one_letter_code
_entity_poly.pdbx_strand_id
1 'polypeptide(L)' 'MNRKKIYLIAAIVCIMLPVLGVLYAIWDFHQPKTGPVGDGKFHFHIHEWIPFISTFLIGVLNLPRAIKLYRRRSEP' A
#
# COMPACT_ATOMS: atom_id res chain seq x y z
N MET A 1 -0.40 16.00 17.29
CA MET A 1 -1.27 15.06 16.54
C MET A 1 -2.44 15.71 15.80
N ASN A 2 -2.29 16.58 14.81
CA ASN A 2 -3.49 17.24 14.24
C ASN A 2 -4.31 16.26 13.39
N ARG A 3 -5.61 16.06 13.65
CA ARG A 3 -6.45 15.03 12.98
C ARG A 3 -6.37 15.05 11.45
N LYS A 4 -6.26 16.25 10.86
CA LYS A 4 -6.09 16.46 9.42
C LYS A 4 -4.73 15.99 8.89
N LYS A 5 -3.65 16.21 9.66
CA LYS A 5 -2.29 15.70 9.35
C LYS A 5 -2.28 14.17 9.41
N ILE A 6 -2.91 13.58 10.44
CA ILE A 6 -3.05 12.12 10.57
C ILE A 6 -3.74 11.54 9.34
N TYR A 7 -4.83 12.16 8.88
CA TYR A 7 -5.58 11.71 7.72
C TYR A 7 -4.77 11.75 6.42
N LEU A 8 -3.97 12.80 6.21
CA LEU A 8 -3.05 12.90 5.07
C LEU A 8 -1.95 11.83 5.13
N ILE A 9 -1.34 11.63 6.29
CA ILE A 9 -0.33 10.58 6.50
C ILE A 9 -0.93 9.20 6.24
N ALA A 10 -2.14 8.94 6.75
CA ALA A 10 -2.83 7.67 6.51
C ALA A 10 -3.09 7.42 5.02
N ALA A 11 -3.54 8.44 4.26
CA ALA A 11 -3.73 8.32 2.82
C ALA A 11 -2.41 7.99 2.09
N ILE A 12 -1.30 8.62 2.47
CA ILE A 12 0.03 8.33 1.92
C ILE A 12 0.47 6.90 2.26
N VAL A 13 0.29 6.46 3.51
CA VAL A 13 0.64 5.11 3.96
C VAL A 13 -0.18 4.06 3.21
N CYS A 14 -1.48 4.28 3.00
CA CYS A 14 -2.32 3.40 2.20
C CYS A 14 -1.86 3.28 0.72
N ILE A 15 -1.14 4.26 0.20
CA ILE A 15 -0.54 4.19 -1.15
C ILE A 15 0.81 3.45 -1.08
N MET A 16 1.65 3.79 -0.10
CA MET A 16 3.02 3.26 -0.01
C MET A 16 3.06 1.78 0.37
N LEU A 17 2.23 1.34 1.32
CA LEU A 17 2.25 -0.05 1.81
C LEU A 17 2.00 -1.07 0.68
N PRO A 18 0.97 -0.91 -0.16
CA PRO A 18 0.77 -1.82 -1.28
C PRO A 18 1.93 -1.82 -2.27
N VAL A 19 2.50 -0.66 -2.58
CA VAL A 19 3.66 -0.55 -3.49
C VAL A 19 4.85 -1.33 -2.95
N LEU A 20 5.17 -1.17 -1.66
CA LEU A 20 6.25 -1.92 -1.01
C LEU A 20 5.98 -3.43 -1.01
N GLY A 21 4.72 -3.84 -0.77
CA GLY A 21 4.35 -5.24 -0.81
C GLY A 21 4.47 -5.86 -2.20
N VAL A 22 4.12 -5.12 -3.26
CA VAL A 22 4.34 -5.57 -4.65
C VAL A 22 5.83 -5.69 -4.95
N LEU A 23 6.65 -4.72 -4.55
CA LEU A 23 8.11 -4.80 -4.72
C LEU A 23 8.70 -5.99 -3.98
N TYR A 24 8.23 -6.26 -2.75
CA TYR A 24 8.64 -7.43 -1.99
C TYR A 24 8.22 -8.73 -2.67
N ALA A 25 6.99 -8.81 -3.19
CA ALA A 25 6.50 -9.97 -3.92
C ALA A 25 7.31 -10.23 -5.21
N ILE A 26 7.68 -9.17 -5.94
CA ILE A 26 8.57 -9.27 -7.12
C ILE A 26 9.94 -9.78 -6.70
N TRP A 27 10.51 -9.23 -5.63
CA TRP A 27 11.81 -9.67 -5.13
C TRP A 27 11.77 -11.15 -4.69
N ASP A 28 10.76 -11.55 -3.93
CA ASP A 28 10.55 -12.93 -3.48
C ASP A 28 10.29 -13.90 -4.64
N PHE A 29 9.65 -13.45 -5.72
CA PHE A 29 9.45 -14.25 -6.93
C PHE A 29 10.77 -14.61 -7.63
N HIS A 30 11.75 -13.71 -7.61
CA HIS A 30 13.06 -13.96 -8.22
C HIS A 30 14.03 -14.74 -7.32
N GLN A 31 13.68 -14.94 -6.05
CA GLN A 31 14.50 -15.73 -5.14
C GLN A 31 14.40 -17.22 -5.49
N PRO A 32 15.52 -17.97 -5.48
CA PRO A 32 15.47 -19.41 -5.65
C PRO A 32 14.71 -20.02 -4.48
N LYS A 33 13.50 -20.54 -4.73
CA LYS A 33 12.64 -21.18 -3.72
C LYS A 33 13.10 -22.60 -3.36
N THR A 34 14.40 -22.85 -3.43
CA THR A 34 15.06 -24.12 -3.17
C THR A 34 15.57 -24.13 -1.74
N GLY A 35 14.76 -24.65 -0.82
CA GLY A 35 15.11 -24.81 0.59
C GLY A 35 14.29 -25.92 1.25
N PRO A 36 14.60 -26.31 2.50
CA PRO A 36 13.96 -27.44 3.18
C PRO A 36 12.44 -27.28 3.41
N VAL A 37 11.90 -26.08 3.20
CA VAL A 37 10.47 -25.75 3.36
C VAL A 37 9.80 -25.25 2.08
N GLY A 38 10.50 -25.22 0.94
CA GLY A 38 9.99 -24.71 -0.34
C GLY A 38 9.92 -25.78 -1.42
N ASP A 39 8.78 -25.90 -2.10
CA ASP A 39 8.57 -26.85 -3.22
C ASP A 39 9.09 -26.31 -4.57
N GLY A 40 9.72 -25.13 -4.56
CA GLY A 40 10.18 -24.44 -5.76
C GLY A 40 9.09 -23.84 -6.63
N LYS A 41 7.80 -23.94 -6.24
CA LYS A 41 6.67 -23.53 -7.08
C LYS A 41 6.08 -22.20 -6.61
N PHE A 42 5.67 -21.39 -7.58
CA PHE A 42 4.93 -20.17 -7.32
C PHE A 42 3.43 -20.48 -7.29
N HIS A 43 2.80 -20.29 -6.15
CA HIS A 43 1.36 -20.43 -5.97
C HIS A 43 0.73 -19.04 -6.02
N PHE A 44 0.13 -18.69 -7.16
CA PHE A 44 -0.52 -17.40 -7.34
C PHE A 44 -2.00 -17.51 -6.97
N HIS A 45 -2.43 -16.74 -5.98
CA HIS A 45 -3.83 -16.65 -5.60
C HIS A 45 -4.37 -15.23 -5.79
N ILE A 46 -5.27 -15.06 -6.76
CA ILE A 46 -5.85 -13.74 -7.09
C ILE A 46 -6.47 -13.04 -5.87
N HIS A 47 -7.06 -13.81 -4.95
CA HIS A 47 -7.69 -13.25 -3.75
C HIS A 47 -6.70 -12.56 -2.80
N GLU A 48 -5.41 -12.93 -2.84
CA GLU A 48 -4.35 -12.28 -2.05
C GLU A 48 -4.06 -10.85 -2.52
N TRP A 49 -4.43 -10.50 -3.75
CA TRP A 49 -4.22 -9.17 -4.33
C TRP A 49 -5.33 -8.17 -4.00
N ILE A 50 -6.52 -8.66 -3.61
CA ILE A 50 -7.66 -7.83 -3.21
C ILE A 50 -7.29 -6.81 -2.12
N PRO A 51 -6.60 -7.19 -1.01
CA PRO A 51 -6.20 -6.22 0.01
C PRO A 51 -5.21 -5.16 -0.52
N PHE A 52 -4.28 -5.53 -1.41
CA PHE A 52 -3.34 -4.59 -2.01
C PHE A 52 -4.04 -3.54 -2.88
N ILE A 53 -4.91 -4.01 -3.78
CA ILE A 53 -5.64 -3.14 -4.70
C ILE A 53 -6.63 -2.25 -3.95
N SER A 54 -7.42 -2.81 -3.03
CA SER A 54 -8.40 -2.04 -2.26
C SER A 54 -7.73 -0.97 -1.37
N THR A 55 -6.64 -1.31 -0.69
CA THR A 55 -5.91 -0.36 0.16
C THR A 55 -5.30 0.77 -0.67
N PHE A 56 -4.72 0.44 -1.83
CA PHE A 56 -4.17 1.43 -2.75
C PHE A 56 -5.25 2.39 -3.27
N LEU A 57 -6.38 1.85 -3.73
CA LEU A 57 -7.51 2.66 -4.21
C LEU A 57 -8.05 3.57 -3.12
N ILE A 58 -8.21 3.07 -1.89
CA ILE A 58 -8.62 3.90 -0.74
C ILE A 58 -7.63 5.06 -0.54
N GLY A 59 -6.33 4.80 -0.59
CA GLY A 59 -5.31 5.84 -0.47
C GLY A 59 -5.42 6.90 -1.57
N VAL A 60 -5.45 6.47 -2.84
CA VAL A 60 -5.54 7.36 -4.02
C VAL A 60 -6.81 8.20 -4.01
N LEU A 61 -7.97 7.59 -3.74
CA LEU A 61 -9.25 8.29 -3.75
C LEU A 61 -9.37 9.30 -2.58
N ASN A 62 -8.76 9.01 -1.43
CA ASN A 62 -8.81 9.91 -0.27
C ASN A 62 -7.72 10.99 -0.29
N LEU A 63 -6.65 10.83 -1.07
CA LEU A 63 -5.52 11.77 -1.10
C LEU A 63 -5.94 13.20 -1.52
N PRO A 64 -6.73 13.43 -2.60
CA PRO A 64 -7.17 14.77 -2.97
C PRO A 64 -7.99 15.45 -1.85
N ARG A 65 -8.87 14.67 -1.19
CA ARG A 65 -9.66 15.15 -0.06
C ARG A 65 -8.77 15.52 1.13
N ALA A 66 -7.78 14.69 1.43
CA ALA A 66 -6.83 14.93 2.51
C ALA A 66 -6.00 16.20 2.26
N ILE A 67 -5.52 16.41 1.02
CA ILE A 67 -4.78 17.60 0.62
C ILE A 67 -5.65 18.86 0.75
N LYS A 68 -6.90 18.82 0.27
CA LYS A 68 -7.83 19.97 0.39
C LYS A 68 -8.11 20.33 1.84
N LEU A 69 -8.31 19.33 2.70
CA LEU A 69 -8.52 19.53 4.14
C LEU A 69 -7.29 20.11 4.84
N TYR A 70 -6.10 19.70 4.40
CA TYR A 70 -4.83 20.24 4.90
C TYR A 70 -4.64 21.70 4.48
N ARG A 71 -4.82 22.03 3.19
CA ARG A 71 -4.66 23.40 2.65
C ARG A 71 -5.62 24.40 3.25
N ARG A 72 -6.90 24.06 3.47
CA ARG A 72 -7.89 24.93 4.14
C ARG A 72 -7.51 25.33 5.57
N ARG A 73 -6.52 24.68 6.19
CA ARG A 73 -5.99 25.09 7.50
C ARG A 73 -4.78 26.01 7.38
N SER A 74 -4.10 25.99 6.23
CA SER A 74 -2.94 26.80 5.93
C SER A 74 -3.31 28.19 5.38
N GLU A 75 -4.57 28.39 4.99
CA GLU A 75 -5.13 29.70 4.68
C GLU A 75 -5.56 30.36 6.01
N PRO A 76 -5.10 31.59 6.30
CA PRO A 76 -5.36 32.32 7.55
C PRO A 76 -6.84 32.66 7.76
#